data_AF-B0F4K7-F1
#
_entry.id   AF-B0F4K7-F1
#
_cell.length_a   1.000
_cell.length_b   1.000
_cell.length_c   1.000
_cell.angle_alpha   90.00
_cell.angle_beta   90.00
_cell.angle_gamma   90.00
#
_symmetry.space_group_name_H-M   'P 1'
#
loop_
_entity.id
_entity.type
_entity.pdbx_description
1 polymer ?
#
loop_
_entity_poly.entity_id
_entity_poly.type
_entity_poly.pdbx_seq_one_letter_code
_entity_poly.pdbx_strand_id
1 'polypeptide(L)'
;NHVVQKCIEYVPSEHLQFIVDAFKGNVHSVSTHSYGCRVIQRILEHCSAEQTAPILEELHQCAESLFEDQYGNYVIQHIFEHGRTEEKSRMITRLRGRVAALSVHKFASNVIEKAVTNASRKERQALINEVLQNVDPNQTQITPVECLDEREGTSILWN
;
A
#
# COMPACT_ATOMS: atom_id res chain seq x y z
N ASN A 1 1.22 -15.47 14.08
CA ASN A 1 1.82 -14.75 12.93
C ASN A 1 3.36 -14.77 12.98
N HIS A 2 4.02 -14.58 14.14
CA HIS A 2 5.48 -14.48 14.23
C HIS A 2 6.23 -15.74 13.80
N VAL A 3 5.74 -16.93 14.19
CA VAL A 3 6.35 -18.20 13.77
C VAL A 3 6.34 -18.34 12.25
N VAL A 4 5.21 -18.03 11.60
CA VAL A 4 5.09 -18.06 10.13
C VAL A 4 6.08 -17.10 9.47
N GLN A 5 6.24 -15.88 10.00
CA GLN A 5 7.25 -14.92 9.51
C GLN A 5 8.67 -15.49 9.64
N LYS A 6 9.01 -16.09 10.79
CA LYS A 6 10.32 -16.73 10.99
C LYS A 6 10.54 -17.94 10.09
N CYS A 7 9.51 -18.73 9.81
CA CYS A 7 9.62 -19.78 8.80
C CYS A 7 9.98 -19.18 7.44
N ILE A 8 9.31 -18.09 7.03
CA ILE A 8 9.57 -17.45 5.74
C ILE A 8 10.98 -16.83 5.67
N GLU A 9 11.46 -16.23 6.76
CA GLU A 9 12.78 -15.58 6.81
C GLU A 9 13.96 -16.56 6.78
N TYR A 10 13.81 -17.77 7.36
CA TYR A 10 14.94 -18.67 7.61
C TYR A 10 14.86 -20.03 6.91
N VAL A 11 13.70 -20.44 6.41
CA VAL A 11 13.56 -21.70 5.67
C VAL A 11 13.74 -21.42 4.16
N PRO A 12 14.52 -22.24 3.43
CA PRO A 12 14.64 -22.11 1.98
C PRO A 12 13.29 -22.07 1.27
N SER A 13 13.16 -21.18 0.30
CA SER A 13 11.88 -20.87 -0.38
C SER A 13 11.26 -22.08 -1.09
N GLU A 14 12.07 -23.06 -1.52
CA GLU A 14 11.63 -24.35 -2.06
C GLU A 14 10.71 -25.16 -1.12
N HIS A 15 10.81 -24.95 0.19
CA HIS A 15 9.96 -25.61 1.18
C HIS A 15 8.75 -24.77 1.60
N LEU A 16 8.64 -23.54 1.13
CA LEU A 16 7.59 -22.59 1.55
C LEU A 16 6.36 -22.60 0.66
N GLN A 17 6.32 -23.44 -0.40
CA GLN A 17 5.23 -23.45 -1.36
C GLN A 17 3.86 -23.65 -0.71
N PHE A 18 3.77 -24.52 0.31
CA PHE A 18 2.52 -24.77 1.02
C PHE A 18 1.98 -23.53 1.74
N ILE A 19 2.86 -22.63 2.22
CA ILE A 19 2.46 -21.37 2.85
C ILE A 19 1.86 -20.45 1.78
N VAL A 20 2.54 -20.32 0.65
CA VAL A 20 2.07 -19.50 -0.47
C VAL A 20 0.72 -20.00 -0.97
N ASP A 21 0.57 -21.32 -1.14
CA ASP A 21 -0.67 -21.94 -1.60
C ASP A 21 -1.84 -21.74 -0.63
N ALA A 22 -1.57 -21.71 0.68
CA ALA A 22 -2.60 -21.46 1.68
C ALA A 22 -3.18 -20.03 1.64
N PHE A 23 -2.43 -19.07 1.07
CA PHE A 23 -2.87 -17.68 0.94
C PHE A 23 -3.49 -17.35 -0.43
N LYS A 24 -3.27 -18.19 -1.44
CA LYS A 24 -3.91 -18.04 -2.76
C LYS A 24 -5.43 -17.99 -2.63
N GLY A 25 -6.07 -17.10 -3.37
CA GLY A 25 -7.50 -16.83 -3.36
C GLY A 25 -8.00 -16.02 -2.15
N ASN A 26 -7.12 -15.71 -1.19
CA ASN A 26 -7.46 -14.97 0.03
C ASN A 26 -6.55 -13.76 0.27
N VAL A 27 -5.73 -13.37 -0.72
CA VAL A 27 -4.66 -12.39 -0.54
C VAL A 27 -5.19 -11.03 -0.09
N HIS A 28 -6.35 -10.59 -0.59
CA HIS A 28 -6.98 -9.34 -0.16
C HIS A 28 -7.29 -9.36 1.35
N SER A 29 -8.02 -10.38 1.81
CA SER A 29 -8.42 -10.53 3.23
C SER A 29 -7.22 -10.60 4.16
N VAL A 30 -6.16 -11.28 3.73
CA VAL A 30 -4.93 -11.42 4.52
C VAL A 30 -4.15 -10.10 4.55
N SER A 31 -4.12 -9.36 3.44
CA SER A 31 -3.41 -8.08 3.32
C SER A 31 -4.06 -6.96 4.14
N THR A 32 -5.37 -7.01 4.35
CA THR A 32 -6.10 -6.06 5.22
C THR A 32 -6.20 -6.52 6.67
N HIS A 33 -5.49 -7.59 7.05
CA HIS A 33 -5.44 -8.08 8.42
C HIS A 33 -4.19 -7.59 9.15
N SER A 34 -4.35 -7.14 10.41
CA SER A 34 -3.30 -6.55 11.26
C SER A 34 -2.02 -7.38 11.37
N TYR A 35 -2.15 -8.70 11.31
CA TYR A 35 -1.04 -9.64 11.31
C TYR A 35 -0.76 -10.28 9.95
N GLY A 36 -1.77 -10.33 9.08
CA GLY A 36 -1.67 -11.00 7.77
C GLY A 36 -0.83 -10.19 6.79
N CYS A 37 -0.95 -8.86 6.83
CA CYS A 37 -0.18 -7.95 5.99
C CYS A 37 1.33 -8.14 6.15
N ARG A 38 1.79 -8.48 7.37
CA ARG A 38 3.19 -8.76 7.68
C ARG A 38 3.66 -10.06 7.04
N VAL A 39 2.80 -11.09 7.02
CA VAL A 39 3.11 -12.36 6.37
C VAL A 39 3.20 -12.18 4.85
N ILE A 40 2.27 -11.41 4.25
CA ILE A 40 2.33 -11.09 2.81
C ILE A 40 3.64 -10.36 2.48
N GLN A 41 4.04 -9.36 3.26
CA GLN A 41 5.33 -8.68 3.06
C GLN A 41 6.51 -9.66 3.12
N ARG A 42 6.57 -10.57 4.12
CA ARG A 42 7.65 -11.57 4.19
C ARG A 42 7.66 -12.51 2.98
N ILE A 43 6.48 -12.92 2.48
CA ILE A 43 6.39 -13.74 1.27
C ILE A 43 6.99 -13.00 0.07
N LEU A 44 6.66 -11.72 -0.11
CA LEU A 44 7.19 -10.90 -1.20
C LEU A 44 8.71 -10.67 -1.10
N GLU A 45 9.27 -10.69 0.11
CA GLU A 45 10.71 -10.47 0.36
C GLU A 45 11.57 -11.72 0.17
N HIS A 46 11.08 -12.89 0.58
CA HIS A 46 11.91 -14.09 0.74
C HIS A 46 11.54 -15.25 -0.19
N CYS A 47 10.34 -15.28 -0.76
CA CYS A 47 9.96 -16.32 -1.71
C CYS A 47 10.43 -15.99 -3.14
N SER A 48 10.50 -17.02 -4.00
CA SER A 48 10.96 -16.81 -5.39
C SER A 48 9.93 -16.00 -6.22
N ALA A 49 10.36 -15.52 -7.39
CA ALA A 49 9.48 -14.78 -8.30
C ALA A 49 8.28 -15.64 -8.76
N GLU A 50 8.50 -16.93 -9.00
CA GLU A 50 7.47 -17.89 -9.41
C GLU A 50 6.43 -18.10 -8.30
N GLN A 51 6.89 -18.10 -7.04
CA GLN A 51 6.03 -18.25 -5.88
C GLN A 51 5.22 -16.99 -5.57
N THR A 52 5.84 -15.82 -5.73
CA THR A 52 5.21 -14.52 -5.43
C THR A 52 4.28 -14.05 -6.54
N ALA A 53 4.49 -14.48 -7.79
CA ALA A 53 3.66 -14.13 -8.95
C ALA A 53 2.13 -14.23 -8.72
N PRO A 54 1.56 -15.35 -8.23
CA PRO A 54 0.12 -15.44 -7.97
C PRO A 54 -0.35 -14.46 -6.89
N ILE A 55 0.46 -14.22 -5.86
CA ILE A 55 0.14 -13.27 -4.79
C ILE A 55 0.13 -11.85 -5.33
N LEU A 56 1.13 -11.48 -6.13
CA LEU A 56 1.20 -10.17 -6.80
C LEU A 56 -0.01 -9.97 -7.71
N GLU A 57 -0.42 -10.98 -8.46
CA GLU A 57 -1.56 -10.87 -9.36
C GLU A 57 -2.87 -10.57 -8.61
N GLU A 58 -3.13 -11.26 -7.49
CA GLU A 58 -4.27 -10.95 -6.64
C GLU A 58 -4.17 -9.54 -6.02
N LEU A 59 -2.97 -9.11 -5.58
CA LEU A 59 -2.75 -7.74 -5.08
C LEU A 59 -3.08 -6.68 -6.14
N HIS A 60 -2.73 -6.91 -7.41
CA HIS A 60 -3.09 -5.99 -8.50
C HIS A 60 -4.58 -5.92 -8.78
N GLN A 61 -5.31 -7.02 -8.56
CA GLN A 61 -6.76 -7.08 -8.75
C GLN A 61 -7.51 -6.32 -7.65
N CYS A 62 -6.96 -6.27 -6.44
CA CYS A 62 -7.56 -5.57 -5.30
C CYS A 62 -6.79 -4.30 -4.86
N ALA A 63 -5.90 -3.77 -5.68
CA ALA A 63 -5.01 -2.67 -5.31
C ALA A 63 -5.76 -1.43 -4.78
N GLU A 64 -6.89 -1.08 -5.39
CA GLU A 64 -7.65 0.12 -5.03
C GLU A 64 -8.18 0.10 -3.59
N SER A 65 -8.65 -1.06 -3.09
CA SER A 65 -9.07 -1.17 -1.69
C SER A 65 -7.87 -1.16 -0.74
N LEU A 66 -6.73 -1.68 -1.18
CA LEU A 66 -5.51 -1.75 -0.37
C LEU A 66 -4.81 -0.39 -0.22
N PHE A 67 -4.98 0.55 -1.17
CA PHE A 67 -4.37 1.89 -1.05
C PHE A 67 -4.86 2.64 0.20
N GLU A 68 -6.14 2.48 0.53
CA GLU A 68 -6.82 3.21 1.59
C GLU A 68 -6.97 2.39 2.88
N ASP A 69 -6.68 1.09 2.86
CA ASP A 69 -6.78 0.24 4.04
C ASP A 69 -5.66 0.54 5.06
N GLN A 70 -6.00 0.50 6.36
CA GLN A 70 -5.09 0.79 7.47
C GLN A 70 -3.89 -0.16 7.58
N TYR A 71 -3.98 -1.37 7.01
CA TYR A 71 -2.90 -2.36 6.98
C TYR A 71 -2.41 -2.65 5.55
N GLY A 72 -3.33 -2.75 4.59
CA GLY A 72 -3.07 -3.03 3.18
C GLY A 72 -2.16 -2.00 2.53
N ASN A 73 -2.24 -0.73 2.96
CA ASN A 73 -1.40 0.34 2.43
C ASN A 73 0.10 0.01 2.58
N TYR A 74 0.50 -0.68 3.66
CA TYR A 74 1.89 -1.08 3.87
C TYR A 74 2.35 -2.18 2.90
N VAL A 75 1.45 -3.06 2.46
CA VAL A 75 1.76 -4.08 1.42
C VAL A 75 2.01 -3.38 0.08
N ILE A 76 1.21 -2.37 -0.25
CA ILE A 76 1.40 -1.60 -1.49
C ILE A 76 2.70 -0.78 -1.44
N GLN A 77 2.97 -0.11 -0.32
CA GLN A 77 4.24 0.60 -0.12
C GLN A 77 5.43 -0.35 -0.28
N HIS A 78 5.33 -1.58 0.24
CA HIS A 78 6.36 -2.59 0.07
C HIS A 78 6.62 -2.93 -1.41
N ILE A 79 5.58 -3.05 -2.24
CA ILE A 79 5.73 -3.23 -3.70
C ILE A 79 6.44 -2.03 -4.34
N PHE A 80 6.10 -0.80 -3.92
CA PHE A 80 6.76 0.39 -4.46
C PHE A 80 8.24 0.49 -4.07
N GLU A 81 8.62 0.03 -2.90
CA GLU A 81 10.01 0.08 -2.45
C GLU A 81 10.83 -1.06 -3.08
N HIS A 82 10.35 -2.31 -3.00
CA HIS A 82 11.15 -3.51 -3.28
C HIS A 82 10.73 -4.28 -4.53
N GLY A 83 9.54 -3.99 -5.08
CA GLY A 83 9.02 -4.68 -6.26
C GLY A 83 9.83 -4.43 -7.53
N ARG A 84 9.61 -5.26 -8.55
CA ARG A 84 10.19 -5.05 -9.89
C ARG A 84 9.55 -3.84 -10.57
N THR A 85 10.26 -3.21 -11.49
CA THR A 85 9.77 -2.04 -12.24
C THR A 85 8.39 -2.28 -12.87
N GLU A 86 8.16 -3.47 -13.44
CA GLU A 86 6.86 -3.83 -14.02
C GLU A 86 5.72 -3.80 -13.00
N GLU A 87 5.93 -4.35 -11.80
CA GLU A 87 4.93 -4.36 -10.74
C GLU A 87 4.63 -2.94 -10.24
N LYS A 88 5.68 -2.10 -10.10
CA LYS A 88 5.52 -0.68 -9.74
C LYS A 88 4.71 0.06 -10.81
N SER A 89 5.01 -0.13 -12.09
CA SER A 89 4.31 0.50 -13.20
C SER A 89 2.83 0.09 -13.28
N ARG A 90 2.53 -1.20 -13.03
CA ARG A 90 1.15 -1.69 -12.94
C ARG A 90 0.39 -1.01 -11.78
N MET A 91 1.00 -0.91 -10.60
CA MET A 91 0.41 -0.21 -9.45
C MET A 91 0.20 1.29 -9.73
N ILE A 92 1.19 1.97 -10.33
CA ILE A 92 1.06 3.39 -10.72
C ILE A 92 -0.13 3.60 -11.66
N THR A 93 -0.38 2.68 -12.58
CA THR A 93 -1.51 2.78 -13.51
C THR A 93 -2.85 2.78 -12.76
N ARG A 94 -2.96 2.09 -11.62
CA ARG A 94 -4.17 2.08 -10.76
C ARG A 94 -4.36 3.35 -9.94
N LEU A 95 -3.32 4.13 -9.72
CA LEU A 95 -3.40 5.41 -8.98
C LEU A 95 -3.93 6.57 -9.86
N ARG A 96 -3.80 6.45 -11.18
CA ARG A 96 -4.15 7.51 -12.14
C ARG A 96 -5.63 7.86 -12.09
N GLY A 97 -5.91 9.15 -12.22
CA GLY A 97 -7.25 9.74 -12.11
C GLY A 97 -7.73 9.92 -10.67
N ARG A 98 -6.96 9.48 -9.67
CA ARG A 98 -7.29 9.56 -8.24
C ARG A 98 -6.16 10.13 -7.39
N VAL A 99 -5.05 10.58 -8.00
CA VAL A 99 -3.83 10.97 -7.28
C VAL A 99 -4.10 12.10 -6.28
N ALA A 100 -4.85 13.14 -6.69
CA ALA A 100 -5.19 14.25 -5.79
C ALA A 100 -6.03 13.79 -4.58
N ALA A 101 -7.08 12.98 -4.81
CA ALA A 101 -7.93 12.47 -3.74
C ALA A 101 -7.17 11.54 -2.78
N LEU A 102 -6.33 10.65 -3.31
CA LEU A 102 -5.51 9.75 -2.50
C LEU A 102 -4.42 10.50 -1.72
N SER A 103 -3.94 11.64 -2.23
CA SER A 103 -2.89 12.44 -1.57
C SER A 103 -3.33 13.07 -0.25
N VAL A 104 -4.65 13.31 -0.07
CA VAL A 104 -5.22 13.87 1.16
C VAL A 104 -5.81 12.82 2.09
N HIS A 105 -5.82 11.55 1.67
CA HIS A 105 -6.33 10.45 2.49
C HIS A 105 -5.31 10.01 3.55
N LYS A 106 -5.76 9.74 4.78
CA LYS A 106 -4.91 9.41 5.94
C LYS A 106 -3.90 8.29 5.69
N PHE A 107 -4.30 7.24 4.98
CA PHE A 107 -3.45 6.08 4.70
C PHE A 107 -2.83 6.12 3.30
N ALA A 108 -3.58 6.60 2.32
CA ALA A 108 -3.18 6.52 0.91
C ALA A 108 -2.17 7.61 0.52
N SER A 109 -2.07 8.69 1.29
CA SER A 109 -1.04 9.72 1.09
C SER A 109 0.37 9.13 1.13
N ASN A 110 0.62 8.20 2.05
CA ASN A 110 1.89 7.46 2.14
C ASN A 110 2.13 6.60 0.89
N VAL A 111 1.07 5.99 0.35
CA VAL A 111 1.14 5.21 -0.90
C VAL A 111 1.52 6.10 -2.07
N ILE A 112 0.91 7.29 -2.18
CA ILE A 112 1.26 8.28 -3.21
C ILE A 112 2.71 8.74 -3.07
N GLU A 113 3.18 9.03 -1.85
CA GLU A 113 4.56 9.42 -1.59
C GLU A 113 5.54 8.34 -2.09
N LYS A 114 5.29 7.06 -1.76
CA LYS A 114 6.13 5.95 -2.22
C LYS A 114 6.05 5.74 -3.72
N ALA A 115 4.87 5.89 -4.33
CA ALA A 115 4.69 5.82 -5.76
C ALA A 115 5.53 6.89 -6.48
N VAL A 116 5.40 8.16 -6.07
CA VAL A 116 6.15 9.28 -6.66
C VAL A 116 7.66 9.11 -6.47
N THR A 117 8.09 8.64 -5.29
CA THR A 117 9.51 8.44 -4.96
C THR A 117 10.15 7.34 -5.81
N ASN A 118 9.43 6.25 -6.06
CA ASN A 118 9.94 5.05 -6.73
C ASN A 118 9.54 4.94 -8.21
N ALA A 119 8.73 5.86 -8.74
CA ALA A 119 8.34 5.92 -10.14
C ALA A 119 9.51 6.29 -11.06
N SER A 120 9.46 5.80 -12.31
CA SER A 120 10.33 6.31 -13.37
C SER A 120 10.09 7.80 -13.60
N ARG A 121 11.02 8.48 -14.27
CA ARG A 121 10.88 9.93 -14.57
C ARG A 121 9.58 10.26 -15.30
N LYS A 122 9.20 9.42 -16.29
CA LYS A 122 7.97 9.62 -17.08
C LYS A 122 6.71 9.44 -16.23
N GLU A 123 6.66 8.40 -15.41
CA GLU A 123 5.52 8.13 -14.54
C GLU A 123 5.39 9.18 -13.44
N ARG A 124 6.51 9.57 -12.81
CA ARG A 124 6.54 10.62 -11.81
C ARG A 124 5.99 11.94 -12.35
N GLN A 125 6.42 12.33 -13.55
CA GLN A 125 5.89 13.53 -14.20
C GLN A 125 4.38 13.42 -14.45
N ALA A 126 3.88 12.25 -14.86
CA ALA A 126 2.45 12.03 -15.06
C ALA A 126 1.66 12.18 -13.76
N LEU A 127 2.13 11.59 -12.66
CA LEU A 127 1.51 11.72 -11.34
C LEU A 127 1.48 13.18 -10.85
N ILE A 128 2.58 13.91 -11.01
CA ILE A 128 2.67 15.34 -10.63
C ILE A 128 1.72 16.19 -11.48
N ASN A 129 1.70 15.97 -12.80
CA ASN A 129 0.84 16.72 -13.71
C ASN A 129 -0.65 16.52 -13.38
N GLU A 130 -1.03 15.31 -12.96
CA GLU A 130 -2.41 15.03 -12.56
C GLU A 130 -2.83 15.88 -11.35
N VAL A 131 -1.97 16.05 -10.35
CA VAL A 131 -2.27 16.91 -9.20
C VAL A 131 -2.42 18.36 -9.65
N LEU A 132 -1.48 18.86 -10.47
CA LEU A 132 -1.49 20.25 -10.95
C LEU A 132 -2.72 20.58 -11.82
N GLN A 133 -3.24 19.61 -12.58
CA GLN A 133 -4.44 19.81 -13.42
C GLN A 133 -5.74 19.75 -12.61
N ASN A 134 -5.74 19.10 -11.45
CA ASN A 134 -6.89 19.08 -10.54
C ASN A 134 -6.92 20.29 -9.56
N VAL A 135 -5.91 21.17 -9.60
CA VAL A 135 -5.98 22.45 -8.90
C VAL A 135 -6.83 23.40 -9.74
N ASP A 136 -8.14 23.36 -9.51
CA ASP A 136 -9.04 24.39 -10.03
C ASP A 136 -8.65 25.75 -9.40
N PRO A 137 -8.20 26.75 -10.17
CA PRO A 137 -7.73 28.02 -9.62
C PRO A 137 -8.82 28.81 -8.86
N ASN A 138 -10.08 28.38 -8.92
CA ASN A 138 -11.20 28.94 -8.17
C ASN A 138 -11.62 28.12 -6.93
N GLN A 139 -10.98 27.00 -6.62
CA GLN A 139 -11.22 26.23 -5.39
C GLN A 139 -10.08 26.38 -4.38
N THR A 140 -9.59 27.61 -4.19
CA THR A 140 -8.83 27.96 -2.97
C THR A 140 -9.78 28.16 -1.79
N GLN A 141 -10.62 27.17 -1.50
CA GLN A 141 -11.07 26.96 -0.13
C GLN A 141 -10.24 25.82 0.40
N ILE A 142 -9.12 26.19 1.03
CA ILE A 142 -8.52 25.37 2.06
C ILE A 142 -9.60 25.29 3.14
N THR A 143 -10.49 24.30 3.06
CA THR A 143 -11.27 23.94 4.23
C THR A 143 -10.23 23.54 5.28
N PRO A 144 -10.28 24.13 6.49
CA PRO A 144 -9.41 23.67 7.56
C PRO A 144 -9.60 22.16 7.67
N VAL A 145 -8.49 21.41 7.67
CA VAL A 145 -8.54 20.03 8.12
C VAL A 145 -9.00 20.12 9.57
N GLU A 146 -10.30 19.93 9.81
CA GLU A 146 -10.79 19.63 11.14
C GLU A 146 -10.16 18.29 11.52
N CYS A 147 -9.07 18.37 12.28
CA CYS A 147 -8.59 17.25 13.06
C CYS A 147 -9.73 16.87 14.00
N LEU A 148 -10.56 15.91 13.59
CA LEU A 148 -11.41 15.17 14.51
C LEU A 148 -10.46 14.41 15.45
N ASP A 149 -10.16 15.05 16.57
CA ASP A 149 -9.53 14.41 17.72
C ASP A 149 -10.61 13.52 18.36
N GLU A 150 -10.71 12.27 17.91
CA GLU A 150 -11.53 11.23 18.55
C GLU A 150 -10.87 10.71 19.85
N ARG A 151 -10.32 11.61 20.67
CA ARG A 151 -9.98 11.31 22.06
C ARG A 151 -10.96 12.02 22.97
N GLU A 152 -12.06 11.33 23.23
CA GLU A 152 -12.88 11.58 24.40
C GLU A 152 -12.02 11.64 25.66
N GLY A 153 -12.32 12.64 26.50
CA GLY A 153 -12.28 12.47 27.95
C GLY A 153 -10.94 12.68 28.63
N THR A 154 -10.57 13.93 28.89
CA THR A 154 -10.28 14.37 30.27
C THR A 154 -10.17 15.90 30.32
N SER A 155 -11.11 16.50 31.04
CA SER A 155 -11.04 17.89 31.47
C SER A 155 -9.88 18.01 32.47
N ILE A 156 -8.91 18.87 32.18
CA ILE A 156 -7.97 19.35 33.20
C ILE A 156 -7.93 20.87 33.10
N LEU A 157 -8.60 21.50 34.06
CA LEU A 157 -8.49 22.92 34.36
C LEU A 157 -7.06 23.22 34.80
N TRP A 158 -6.40 24.17 34.14
CA TRP A 158 -5.19 24.78 34.68
C TRP A 158 -5.56 26.09 35.38
N ASN A 159 -5.40 26.08 36.71
CA ASN A 159 -5.18 27.28 37.51
C ASN A 159 -3.83 27.90 37.18
#